data_AF-A0A553DSI4-F1
#
_entry.id   AF-A0A553DSI4-F1
#
_cell.length_a   1.000
_cell.length_b   1.000
_cell.length_c   1.000
_cell.angle_alpha   90.00
_cell.angle_beta   90.00
_cell.angle_gamma   90.00
#
_symmetry.space_group_name_H-M   'P 1'
#
loop_
_entity.id
_entity.type
_entity.pdbx_description
1 polymer ?
#
loop_
_entity_poly.entity_id
_entity_poly.type
_entity_poly.pdbx_seq_one_letter_code
_entity_poly.pdbx_strand_id
1 'polypeptide(L)'
;MKNEPIPDPKWEQLLLDCNAYLKGYIAHYKKALQGNCNSVTKYLALKDQFEKTFLVLEKSQQNGHLSLVQQQKLVKIQMKLIYAINS
;
A
#
# COMPACT_ATOMS: atom_id res chain seq x y z
N MET A 1 -26.95 18.42 5.73
CA MET A 1 -25.51 18.17 5.95
C MET A 1 -25.26 16.70 5.66
N LYS A 2 -24.35 16.36 4.74
CA LYS A 2 -23.92 14.96 4.59
C LYS A 2 -23.04 14.65 5.79
N ASN A 3 -23.51 13.77 6.68
CA ASN A 3 -22.71 13.31 7.81
C ASN A 3 -21.41 12.71 7.26
N GLU A 4 -20.27 13.27 7.65
CA GLU A 4 -18.99 12.64 7.33
C GLU A 4 -18.98 11.23 7.96
N PRO A 5 -18.66 10.19 7.19
CA PRO A 5 -18.59 8.85 7.75
C PRO A 5 -17.51 8.83 8.85
N ILE A 6 -17.91 8.39 10.05
CA ILE A 6 -16.99 8.13 11.16
C ILE A 6 -15.89 7.20 10.62
N PRO A 7 -14.59 7.51 10.78
CA PRO A 7 -13.52 6.70 10.23
C PRO A 7 -13.58 5.29 10.81
N ASP A 8 -13.94 4.30 9.99
CA ASP A 8 -13.87 2.90 10.39
C ASP A 8 -12.37 2.56 10.61
N PRO A 9 -11.97 2.16 11.83
CA PRO A 9 -10.57 1.89 12.18
C PRO A 9 -9.97 0.78 11.33
N LYS A 10 -10.79 -0.10 10.73
CA LYS A 10 -10.35 -1.12 9.79
C LYS A 10 -9.59 -0.52 8.59
N TRP A 11 -10.09 0.58 8.02
CA TRP A 11 -9.47 1.18 6.83
C TRP A 11 -8.15 1.86 7.17
N GLU A 12 -8.06 2.44 8.36
CA GLU A 12 -6.81 3.02 8.85
C GLU A 12 -5.75 1.93 9.05
N GLN A 13 -6.11 0.79 9.65
CA GLN A 13 -5.20 -0.33 9.79
C GLN A 13 -4.74 -0.88 8.43
N LEU A 14 -5.68 -1.07 7.48
CA LEU A 14 -5.34 -1.52 6.13
C LEU A 14 -4.39 -0.55 5.40
N LEU A 15 -4.53 0.77 5.59
CA LEU A 15 -3.60 1.76 5.05
C LEU A 15 -2.20 1.65 5.67
N LEU A 16 -2.12 1.43 6.98
CA LEU A 16 -0.85 1.22 7.68
C LEU A 16 -0.15 -0.06 7.18
N ASP A 17 -0.89 -1.16 7.09
CA ASP A 17 -0.39 -2.45 6.61
C ASP A 17 0.06 -2.35 5.15
N CYS A 18 -0.76 -1.76 4.28
CA CYS A 18 -0.43 -1.54 2.87
C CYS A 18 0.86 -0.74 2.71
N ASN A 19 1.05 0.33 3.49
CA ASN A 19 2.27 1.14 3.46
C ASN A 19 3.48 0.39 4.04
N ALA A 20 3.29 -0.47 5.04
CA ALA A 20 4.35 -1.31 5.60
C ALA A 20 4.82 -2.36 4.59
N TYR A 21 3.89 -3.06 3.93
CA TYR A 21 4.20 -4.01 2.87
C TYR A 21 4.93 -3.33 1.71
N LEU A 22 4.48 -2.14 1.28
CA LEU A 22 5.18 -1.39 0.23
C LEU A 22 6.62 -1.04 0.62
N LYS A 23 6.85 -0.57 1.84
CA LYS A 23 8.22 -0.28 2.33
C LYS A 23 9.10 -1.53 2.31
N GLY A 24 8.58 -2.66 2.80
CA GLY A 24 9.29 -3.94 2.79
C GLY A 24 9.59 -4.41 1.37
N TYR A 25 8.59 -4.35 0.48
CA TYR A 25 8.72 -4.67 -0.93
C TYR A 25 9.84 -3.86 -1.58
N ILE A 26 9.81 -2.52 -1.49
CA ILE A 26 10.83 -1.64 -2.08
C ILE A 26 12.23 -1.96 -1.51
N ALA A 27 12.35 -2.17 -0.20
CA ALA A 27 13.63 -2.44 0.44
C ALA A 27 14.24 -3.76 -0.05
N HIS A 28 13.45 -4.83 -0.15
CA HIS A 28 13.94 -6.12 -0.64
C HIS A 28 14.11 -6.16 -2.15
N TYR A 29 13.29 -5.43 -2.90
CA TYR A 29 13.45 -5.27 -4.34
C TYR A 29 14.81 -4.66 -4.69
N LYS A 30 15.18 -3.54 -4.05
CA LYS A 30 16.50 -2.90 -4.26
C LYS A 30 17.66 -3.83 -3.92
N LYS A 31 17.55 -4.60 -2.82
CA LYS A 31 18.56 -5.61 -2.47
C LYS A 31 18.65 -6.75 -3.49
N ALA A 32 17.51 -7.19 -4.01
CA ALA A 32 17.47 -8.23 -5.04
C ALA A 32 18.14 -7.76 -6.34
N LEU A 33 17.93 -6.50 -6.75
CA LEU A 33 18.63 -5.91 -7.90
C LEU A 33 20.16 -5.85 -7.71
N GLN A 34 20.62 -5.74 -6.46
CA GLN A 34 22.04 -5.77 -6.10
C GLN A 34 22.60 -7.22 -6.00
N GLY A 35 21.83 -8.24 -6.40
CA GLY A 35 22.27 -9.64 -6.39
C GLY A 35 21.99 -10.40 -5.08
N ASN A 36 21.22 -9.83 -4.13
CA ASN A 36 20.87 -10.53 -2.90
C ASN A 36 19.73 -11.54 -3.15
N CYS A 37 20.09 -12.80 -3.42
CA CYS A 37 19.13 -13.88 -3.67
C CYS A 37 18.12 -14.09 -2.53
N ASN A 38 18.53 -13.91 -1.27
CA ASN A 38 17.63 -14.03 -0.11
C ASN A 38 16.52 -12.96 -0.10
N SER A 39 16.73 -11.84 -0.79
CA SER A 39 15.73 -10.79 -0.91
C SER A 39 14.73 -11.03 -2.03
N VAL A 40 15.02 -11.93 -2.97
CA VAL A 40 14.11 -12.25 -4.09
C VAL A 40 12.78 -12.79 -3.58
N THR A 41 12.80 -13.87 -2.81
CA THR A 41 11.59 -14.49 -2.26
C THR A 41 10.84 -13.53 -1.33
N LYS A 42 11.57 -12.71 -0.56
CA LYS A 42 10.99 -11.74 0.37
C LYS A 42 10.23 -10.63 -0.34
N TYR A 43 10.83 -10.03 -1.39
CA TYR A 43 10.13 -8.96 -2.10
C TYR A 43 8.89 -9.48 -2.83
N LEU A 44 8.92 -10.70 -3.37
CA LEU A 44 7.75 -11.32 -4.01
C LEU A 44 6.60 -11.53 -3.03
N ALA A 45 6.88 -12.07 -1.84
CA ALA A 45 5.86 -12.23 -0.81
C ALA A 45 5.27 -10.89 -0.34
N LEU A 46 6.12 -9.87 -0.17
CA LEU A 46 5.68 -8.53 0.22
C LEU A 46 4.89 -7.83 -0.88
N LYS A 47 5.24 -8.04 -2.15
CA LYS A 47 4.50 -7.56 -3.32
C LYS A 47 3.08 -8.12 -3.35
N ASP A 48 2.93 -9.43 -3.15
CA ASP A 48 1.61 -10.08 -3.11
C ASP A 48 0.73 -9.54 -1.97
N GLN A 49 1.28 -9.38 -0.77
CA GLN A 49 0.57 -8.79 0.38
C GLN A 49 0.18 -7.32 0.12
N PHE A 50 1.08 -6.54 -0.48
CA PHE A 50 0.79 -5.19 -0.91
C PHE A 50 -0.35 -5.16 -1.92
N GLU A 51 -0.27 -5.93 -3.01
CA GLU A 51 -1.27 -5.94 -4.09
C GLU A 51 -2.66 -6.34 -3.59
N LYS A 52 -2.74 -7.36 -2.72
CA LYS A 52 -3.99 -7.78 -2.08
C LYS A 52 -4.61 -6.67 -1.22
N THR A 53 -3.81 -6.07 -0.35
CA THR A 53 -4.29 -5.01 0.56
C THR A 53 -4.70 -3.76 -0.22
N PHE A 54 -3.90 -3.41 -1.22
CA PHE A 54 -4.12 -2.27 -2.08
C PHE A 54 -5.43 -2.40 -2.89
N LEU A 55 -5.71 -3.59 -3.45
CA LEU A 55 -6.95 -3.87 -4.16
C LEU A 55 -8.18 -3.72 -3.25
N VAL A 56 -8.10 -4.14 -1.99
CA VAL A 56 -9.19 -3.96 -1.01
C VAL A 56 -9.42 -2.47 -0.75
N LEU A 57 -8.36 -1.67 -0.62
CA LEU A 57 -8.45 -0.23 -0.42
C LEU A 57 -9.03 0.49 -1.65
N GLU A 58 -8.64 0.11 -2.87
CA GLU A 58 -9.23 0.68 -4.10
C GLU A 58 -10.72 0.39 -4.22
N LYS A 59 -11.15 -0.86 -3.97
CA LYS A 59 -12.58 -1.21 -3.97
C LYS A 59 -13.34 -0.42 -2.91
N SER A 60 -12.74 -0.23 -1.75
CA SER A 60 -13.34 0.53 -0.65
C SER A 60 -13.43 2.03 -0.97
N GLN A 61 -12.45 2.58 -1.69
CA GLN A 61 -12.51 3.92 -2.23
C GLN A 61 -13.66 4.07 -3.23
N GLN A 62 -13.78 3.16 -4.19
CA GLN A 62 -14.83 3.17 -5.22
C GLN A 62 -16.23 3.08 -4.62
N ASN A 63 -16.37 2.33 -3.51
CA ASN A 63 -17.62 2.20 -2.77
C ASN A 63 -17.87 3.35 -1.77
N GLY A 64 -17.00 4.36 -1.71
CA GLY A 64 -17.18 5.54 -0.84
C GLY A 64 -16.94 5.28 0.65
N HIS A 65 -16.28 4.17 1.01
CA HIS A 65 -16.01 3.83 2.42
C HIS A 65 -14.81 4.60 3.01
N LEU A 66 -13.91 5.09 2.16
CA LEU A 66 -12.74 5.85 2.60
C LEU A 66 -13.07 7.33 2.75
N SER A 67 -12.69 7.91 3.88
CA SER A 67 -12.70 9.36 4.07
C SER A 67 -11.71 10.06 3.14
N LEU A 68 -11.86 11.38 2.93
CA LEU A 68 -10.94 12.16 2.09
C LEU A 68 -9.47 12.01 2.54
N VAL A 69 -9.24 12.00 3.85
CA VAL A 69 -7.91 11.81 4.44
C VAL A 69 -7.34 10.43 4.10
N GLN A 70 -8.17 9.39 4.18
CA GLN A 70 -7.78 8.02 3.83
C GLN A 70 -7.48 7.87 2.33
N GLN A 71 -8.27 8.53 1.47
CA GLN A 71 -8.02 8.58 0.03
C GLN A 71 -6.68 9.27 -0.29
N GLN A 72 -6.37 10.39 0.38
CA GLN A 72 -5.08 11.06 0.22
C GLN A 72 -3.91 10.17 0.65
N LYS A 73 -4.06 9.38 1.73
CA LYS A 73 -3.06 8.39 2.15
C LYS A 73 -2.85 7.32 1.08
N LEU A 74 -3.92 6.80 0.48
CA LEU A 74 -3.85 5.81 -0.60
C LEU A 74 -3.11 6.35 -1.83
N VAL A 75 -3.40 7.58 -2.25
CA VAL A 75 -2.68 8.25 -3.35
C VAL A 75 -1.18 8.42 -3.02
N LYS A 76 -0.84 8.76 -1.77
CA LYS A 76 0.58 8.82 -1.34
C LYS A 76 1.26 7.45 -1.41
N ILE A 77 0.55 6.36 -1.15
CA ILE A 77 1.08 4.99 -1.30
C ILE A 77 1.33 4.69 -2.78
N GLN A 78 0.39 5.00 -3.68
CA GLN A 78 0.57 4.86 -5.14
C GLN A 78 1.80 5.63 -5.64
N MET A 79 1.94 6.90 -5.23
CA MET A 79 3.09 7.72 -5.65
C MET A 79 4.43 7.14 -5.19
N LYS A 80 4.51 6.59 -3.97
CA LYS A 80 5.74 5.92 -3.48
C LYS A 80 6.13 4.72 -4.32
N LEU A 81 5.15 3.92 -4.74
CA LEU A 81 5.37 2.78 -5.62
C LEU A 81 5.93 3.23 -6.97
N ILE A 82 5.26 4.19 -7.62
CA ILE A 82 5.68 4.73 -8.92
C ILE A 82 7.11 5.29 -8.83
N TYR A 83 7.39 6.11 -7.80
CA TYR A 83 8.72 6.68 -7.62
C TYR A 83 9.78 5.60 -7.42
N ALA A 84 9.50 4.57 -6.62
CA ALA A 84 10.47 3.52 -6.32
C ALA A 84 10.78 2.58 -7.50
N ILE A 85 9.84 2.42 -8.44
CA ILE A 85 10.05 1.62 -9.66
C ILE A 85 10.81 2.42 -10.72
N ASN A 86 10.63 3.74 -10.77
CA ASN A 86 11.28 4.62 -11.76
C ASN A 86 12.62 5.24 -11.27
N SER A 87 13.02 4.98 -10.01
CA SER A 87 14.27 5.44 -9.38
C SER A 87 15.36 4.38 -9.40
#